data_AF-A0AAW9Q1D4-F1
#
_entry.id   AF-A0AAW9Q1D4-F1
#
_cell.length_a   1.000
_cell.length_b   1.000
_cell.length_c   1.000
_cell.angle_alpha   90.00
_cell.angle_beta   90.00
_cell.angle_gamma   90.00
#
_symmetry.space_group_name_H-M   'P 1'
#
loop_
_entity.id
_entity.type
_entity.pdbx_description
1 polymer ?
#
loop_
_entity_poly.entity_id
_entity_poly.type
_entity_poly.pdbx_seq_one_letter_code
_entity_poly.pdbx_strand_id
1 'polypeptide(L)'
;MAMIQTVRCPNCGSLAERHHHALLAQVRTECDACDYLMVMCTRSSRVIEAYAPGLPSDYACNKKTVAIAFHRITEICQEKVMSGGETVKMEALKMV
;
A
#
# COMPACT_ATOMS: atom_id res chain seq x y z
N MET A 1 -3.98 23.51 17.94
CA MET A 1 -4.97 22.96 16.99
C MET A 1 -4.22 22.03 16.03
N ALA A 2 -4.60 20.77 15.92
CA ALA A 2 -4.05 19.86 14.91
C ALA A 2 -5.10 19.69 13.80
N MET A 3 -4.68 19.77 12.54
CA MET A 3 -5.57 19.49 11.40
C MET A 3 -5.31 18.06 10.93
N ILE A 4 -6.37 17.26 10.82
CA ILE A 4 -6.29 15.87 10.36
C ILE A 4 -6.78 15.82 8.91
N GLN A 5 -6.03 15.16 8.05
CA GLN A 5 -6.34 14.94 6.64
C GLN A 5 -6.28 13.46 6.33
N THR A 6 -7.29 12.93 5.65
CA THR A 6 -7.25 11.56 5.13
C THR A 6 -6.43 11.51 3.85
N VAL A 7 -5.41 10.65 3.80
CA VAL A 7 -4.51 10.45 2.66
C VAL A 7 -4.40 8.97 2.31
N ARG A 8 -3.79 8.64 1.17
CA ARG A 8 -3.40 7.26 0.84
C ARG A 8 -2.05 6.94 1.46
N CYS A 9 -1.95 5.77 2.09
CA CYS A 9 -0.71 5.29 2.68
C CYS A 9 0.34 5.07 1.57
N PRO A 10 1.55 5.64 1.69
CA PRO A 10 2.60 5.44 0.70
C PRO A 10 3.18 4.02 0.70
N ASN A 11 2.98 3.26 1.80
CA ASN A 11 3.42 1.87 1.89
C ASN A 11 2.42 0.94 1.21
N CYS A 12 1.18 0.84 1.73
CA CYS A 12 0.20 -0.17 1.30
C CYS A 12 -0.97 0.34 0.44
N GLY A 13 -1.11 1.66 0.25
CA GLY A 13 -2.23 2.26 -0.49
C GLY A 13 -3.59 2.32 0.26
N SER A 14 -3.69 1.77 1.46
CA SER A 14 -4.87 1.93 2.33
C SER A 14 -5.09 3.38 2.74
N LEU A 15 -6.26 3.68 3.33
CA LEU A 15 -6.48 4.99 3.94
C LEU A 15 -5.57 5.16 5.15
N ALA A 16 -5.01 6.36 5.28
CA ALA A 16 -4.09 6.77 6.33
C ALA A 16 -4.46 8.18 6.77
N GLU A 17 -4.00 8.57 7.95
CA GLU A 17 -4.24 9.90 8.49
C GLU A 17 -2.96 10.72 8.47
N ARG A 18 -3.09 11.99 8.11
CA ARG A 18 -2.02 12.98 8.18
C ARG A 18 -2.41 14.08 9.15
N HIS A 19 -1.69 14.14 10.26
CA HIS A 19 -1.86 15.06 11.36
C HIS A 19 -0.86 16.21 11.22
N HIS A 20 -1.37 17.43 11.10
CA HIS A 20 -0.57 18.65 11.04
C HIS A 20 -0.46 19.26 12.44
N HIS A 21 0.71 19.15 13.04
CA HIS A 21 1.04 19.73 14.34
C HIS A 21 1.77 21.06 14.16
N ALA A 22 1.02 22.13 13.92
CA ALA A 22 1.59 23.46 13.66
C ALA A 22 2.52 23.96 14.78
N LEU A 23 2.15 23.70 16.05
CA LEU A 23 2.94 24.11 17.23
C LEU A 23 4.31 23.42 17.31
N LEU A 24 4.39 22.17 16.83
CA LEU A 24 5.63 21.40 16.82
C LEU A 24 6.40 21.55 15.50
N ALA A 25 5.84 22.29 14.53
CA ALA A 25 6.31 22.35 13.15
C ALA A 25 6.50 20.94 12.56
N GLN A 26 5.52 20.06 12.79
CA GLN A 26 5.57 18.65 12.40
C GLN A 26 4.33 18.23 11.60
N VAL A 27 4.55 17.28 10.69
CA VAL A 27 3.49 16.53 10.01
C VAL A 27 3.74 15.06 10.27
N ARG A 28 2.73 14.39 10.84
CA ARG A 28 2.74 12.96 11.15
C ARG A 28 1.75 12.26 10.23
N THR A 29 2.22 11.30 9.45
CA THR A 29 1.37 10.42 8.62
C THR A 29 1.40 9.03 9.23
N GLU A 30 0.24 8.49 9.60
CA GLU A 30 0.10 7.16 10.19
C GLU A 30 -0.95 6.32 9.45
N CYS A 31 -0.71 5.01 9.36
CA CYS A 31 -1.62 4.07 8.71
C CYS A 31 -1.87 2.85 9.58
N ASP A 32 -3.11 2.70 10.04
CA ASP A 32 -3.53 1.57 10.89
C ASP A 32 -3.53 0.21 10.17
N ALA A 33 -3.51 0.20 8.83
CA ALA A 33 -3.59 -1.03 8.06
C ALA A 33 -2.25 -1.78 7.92
N CYS A 34 -1.13 -1.05 8.02
CA CYS A 34 0.21 -1.63 7.84
C CYS A 34 1.21 -0.97 8.78
N ASP A 35 0.76 -0.39 9.89
CA ASP A 35 1.59 0.29 10.89
C ASP A 35 2.63 1.28 10.32
N TYR A 36 2.35 1.88 9.15
CA TYR A 36 3.27 2.84 8.55
C TYR A 36 3.23 4.15 9.32
N LEU A 37 4.40 4.68 9.69
CA LEU A 37 4.54 5.96 10.37
C LEU A 37 5.61 6.82 9.69
N MET A 38 5.30 8.08 9.45
CA MET A 38 6.26 9.08 8.99
C MET A 38 6.01 10.42 9.66
N VAL A 39 7.02 10.93 10.35
CA VAL A 39 7.03 12.26 10.98
C VAL A 39 8.06 13.13 10.28
N MET A 40 7.65 14.29 9.79
CA MET A 40 8.52 15.24 9.11
C MET A 40 8.44 16.62 9.74
N CYS A 41 9.54 17.36 9.71
CA CYS A 41 9.55 18.77 10.06
C CYS A 41 8.98 19.61 8.91
N THR A 42 7.96 20.43 9.16
CA THR A 42 7.37 21.29 8.12
C THR A 42 8.27 22.43 7.69
N ARG A 43 9.21 22.87 8.55
CA ARG A 43 10.13 23.97 8.25
C ARG A 43 11.30 23.55 7.36
N SER A 44 11.85 22.35 7.60
CA SER A 44 13.04 21.85 6.90
C SER A 44 12.74 20.75 5.90
N SER A 45 11.51 20.22 5.89
CA SER A 45 11.10 19.04 5.12
C SER A 45 11.94 17.78 5.41
N ARG A 46 12.70 17.76 6.51
CA ARG A 46 13.48 16.60 6.93
C ARG A 46 12.58 15.60 7.64
N VAL A 47 12.85 14.32 7.39
CA VAL A 47 12.26 13.22 8.15
C VAL A 47 12.85 13.25 9.56
N ILE A 48 11.97 13.27 10.55
CA ILE A 48 12.32 13.18 11.98
C ILE A 48 12.28 11.72 12.41
N GLU A 49 11.23 11.01 12.04
CA GLU A 49 11.01 9.60 12.37
C GLU A 49 10.29 8.92 11.19
N ALA A 50 10.70 7.71 10.85
CA ALA A 50 10.03 6.90 9.85
C ALA A 50 10.08 5.43 10.24
N TYR A 51 8.94 4.76 10.10
CA TYR A 51 8.79 3.34 10.26
C TYR A 51 7.92 2.78 9.13
N ALA A 52 8.41 1.76 8.46
CA ALA A 52 7.73 1.09 7.37
C ALA A 52 7.95 -0.42 7.50
N PRO A 53 6.91 -1.20 7.86
CA PRO A 53 7.04 -2.64 7.89
C PRO A 53 6.99 -3.21 6.47
N GLY A 54 7.62 -4.38 6.33
CA GLY A 54 7.56 -5.17 5.10
C GLY A 54 6.14 -5.62 4.81
N LEU A 55 5.69 -5.36 3.59
CA LEU A 55 4.40 -5.82 3.08
C LEU A 55 4.53 -7.28 2.62
N PRO A 56 3.78 -8.27 3.17
CA PRO A 56 3.54 -9.53 2.49
C PRO A 56 3.04 -9.31 1.06
N SER A 57 3.41 -10.23 0.17
CA SER A 57 3.08 -10.22 -1.26
C SER A 57 1.60 -10.05 -1.57
N ASP A 58 0.74 -10.28 -0.58
CA ASP A 58 -0.70 -10.39 -0.73
C ASP A 58 -1.43 -9.06 -0.45
N TYR A 59 -0.72 -8.01 0.00
CA TYR A 59 -1.24 -6.62 -0.04
C TYR A 59 -1.19 -6.07 -1.47
N ALA A 60 -1.71 -6.86 -2.41
CA ALA A 60 -2.00 -6.41 -3.75
C ALA A 60 -3.00 -5.25 -3.62
N CYS A 61 -2.60 -4.07 -4.10
CA CYS A 61 -3.48 -2.96 -4.45
C CYS A 61 -4.81 -3.55 -4.94
N ASN A 62 -5.90 -3.25 -4.22
CA ASN A 62 -7.21 -3.82 -4.47
C ASN A 62 -7.66 -3.37 -5.88
N LYS A 63 -7.38 -4.19 -6.91
CA LYS A 63 -7.65 -3.88 -8.33
C LYS A 63 -9.16 -3.83 -8.67
N LYS A 64 -10.04 -3.76 -7.68
CA LYS A 64 -11.49 -3.93 -7.85
C LYS A 64 -12.26 -2.66 -8.22
N THR A 65 -11.61 -1.52 -8.43
CA THR A 65 -12.29 -0.27 -8.80
C THR A 65 -11.72 0.37 -10.07
N VAL A 66 -11.50 -0.42 -11.11
CA VAL A 66 -11.45 0.09 -12.50
C VAL A 66 -12.32 -0.79 -13.38
N ALA A 67 -13.59 -0.96 -12.99
CA ALA A 67 -14.54 -1.79 -13.71
C ALA A 67 -15.80 -1.04 -14.15
N ILE A 68 -15.82 0.30 -14.22
CA ILE A 68 -16.88 1.02 -14.95
C ILE A 68 -16.36 2.38 -15.44
N ALA A 69 -15.71 2.43 -16.62
CA ALA A 69 -15.65 3.66 -17.45
C ALA A 69 -14.92 3.53 -18.80
N PHE A 70 -14.25 2.41 -19.14
CA PHE A 70 -13.48 2.34 -20.40
C PHE A 70 -13.89 1.15 -21.25
N HIS A 71 -15.07 1.25 -21.87
CA HIS A 71 -15.51 0.30 -22.89
C HIS A 71 -15.04 0.69 -24.31
N ARG A 72 -14.04 1.57 -24.48
CA ARG A 72 -13.75 2.10 -25.83
C ARG A 72 -12.32 2.42 -26.25
N ILE A 73 -11.28 2.01 -25.53
CA ILE A 73 -9.92 2.08 -26.10
C ILE A 73 -9.20 0.76 -25.81
N THR A 74 -9.02 0.01 -26.89
CA THR A 74 -8.33 -1.25 -27.08
C THR A 74 -6.85 -1.19 -26.71
N GLU A 75 -6.35 -2.33 -26.26
CA GLU A 75 -4.98 -2.87 -26.45
C GLU A 75 -3.79 -1.97 -26.09
N ILE A 76 -3.03 -2.36 -25.06
CA ILE A 76 -1.59 -2.65 -25.12
C ILE A 76 -1.12 -3.08 -23.71
N CYS A 77 -0.27 -4.11 -23.68
CA CYS A 77 0.38 -4.76 -22.53
C CYS A 77 -0.46 -5.78 -21.73
N GLN A 78 -0.71 -6.93 -22.38
CA GLN A 78 -0.76 -8.22 -21.70
C GLN A 78 0.62 -8.52 -21.08
N GLU A 79 0.83 -8.20 -19.80
CA GLU A 79 1.73 -9.00 -18.97
C GLU A 79 0.87 -9.95 -18.15
N LYS A 80 0.95 -11.23 -18.51
CA LYS A 80 0.34 -12.36 -17.82
C LYS A 80 0.75 -12.32 -16.35
N VAL A 81 -0.13 -11.86 -15.48
CA VAL A 81 -0.03 -12.16 -14.05
C VAL A 81 -0.52 -13.60 -13.88
N MET A 82 0.44 -14.52 -13.83
CA MET A 82 0.22 -15.92 -13.46
C MET A 82 -0.24 -15.98 -11.99
N SER A 83 -1.55 -15.95 -11.77
CA SER A 83 -2.15 -16.32 -10.48
C SER A 83 -2.64 -17.77 -10.57
N GLY A 84 -1.77 -18.72 -10.26
CA GLY A 84 -2.16 -20.08 -9.87
C GLY A 84 -1.80 -20.24 -8.38
N GLY A 85 -2.68 -20.66 -7.47
CA GLY A 85 -3.78 -21.59 -7.65
C GLY A 85 -3.31 -22.97 -7.24
N GLU A 86 -3.79 -23.41 -6.07
CA GLU A 86 -3.88 -24.80 -5.60
C GLU A 86 -2.59 -25.56 -5.23
N THR A 87 -2.50 -25.87 -3.93
CA THR A 87 -1.68 -26.94 -3.36
C THR A 87 -2.19 -28.30 -3.86
N VAL A 88 -1.60 -28.82 -4.94
CA VAL A 88 -1.84 -30.20 -5.38
C VAL A 88 -0.87 -31.14 -4.67
N LYS A 89 -1.44 -32.18 -4.05
CA LYS A 89 -0.80 -33.24 -3.26
C LYS A 89 0.40 -33.87 -3.99
N MET A 90 1.53 -34.02 -3.28
CA MET A 90 2.59 -34.95 -3.65
C MET A 90 2.09 -36.39 -3.44
N GLU A 91 1.71 -37.08 -4.52
CA GLU A 91 1.78 -38.54 -4.54
C GLU A 91 3.08 -38.94 -5.22
N ALA A 92 4.00 -39.48 -4.43
CA ALA A 92 5.28 -40.00 -4.87
C ALA A 92 5.07 -41.28 -5.67
N LEU A 93 5.32 -41.20 -6.98
CA LEU A 93 5.46 -42.38 -7.83
C LEU A 93 6.78 -43.09 -7.45
N LYS A 94 6.71 -44.21 -6.74
CA LYS A 94 7.83 -45.15 -6.63
C LYS A 94 7.96 -45.91 -7.96
N MET A 95 9.07 -45.70 -8.65
CA MET A 95 9.55 -46.61 -9.70
C MET A 95 10.74 -47.39 -9.13
N VAL A 96 10.51 -48.66 -8.75
CA VAL A 96 11.38 -49.82 -9.02
C VAL A 96 10.48 -51.04 -9.09
#